data_AF-A0A2B4RC20-F1
#
_entry.id   AF-A0A2B4RC20-F1
#
_cell.length_a   1.000
_cell.length_b   1.000
_cell.length_c   1.000
_cell.angle_alpha   90.00
_cell.angle_beta   90.00
_cell.angle_gamma   90.00
#
_symmetry.space_group_name_H-M   'P 1'
#
loop_
_entity.id
_entity.type
_entity.pdbx_description
1 polymer ?
#
loop_
_entity_poly.entity_id
_entity_poly.type
_entity_poly.pdbx_seq_one_letter_code
_entity_poly.pdbx_strand_id
1 'polypeptide(L)'
;INGSTDQRINGSTDQRINGSTDQRINGSTDQQINGSTDQRKNGPKDQRTDGSTNQTDKRTNGPTDQQNTGSTDQRATSCKQLYEAKKFNKTQMATLRFGSTPTSVMCHVGDFGCGPGAWTTVLKTDGNKKTFRFDSAYWSNTNEYKLDGGSTGFDTQETKLSTYWNTPFSQICLGMKVSEQLNFVVLNKQASSLFSLIADGSNRSTSLARYTWKTLLGSKGSLQLRWNKQGFNSVCKQCRVRIGIVSNNEYNCESCDSRIGFGASGPPYDSSTCGNEAKWYPDNGNRNIKAMGYVLVQ
;
A
#
# COMPACT_ATOMS: atom_id res chain seq x y z
N ILE A 1 60.17 30.39 -9.12
CA ILE A 1 61.35 29.63 -8.65
C ILE A 1 60.81 28.44 -7.87
N ASN A 2 60.51 27.34 -8.58
CA ASN A 2 61.26 26.05 -8.63
C ASN A 2 60.98 25.17 -7.39
N GLY A 3 60.65 23.88 -7.47
CA GLY A 3 60.60 22.92 -8.57
C GLY A 3 60.22 21.51 -8.05
N SER A 4 59.78 20.65 -8.97
CA SER A 4 59.26 19.28 -8.82
C SER A 4 60.36 18.21 -8.67
N THR A 5 60.08 17.02 -8.07
CA THR A 5 60.31 15.69 -8.73
C THR A 5 59.67 14.49 -8.00
N ASP A 6 59.11 13.56 -8.81
CA ASP A 6 58.61 12.19 -8.54
C ASP A 6 59.70 11.13 -8.32
N GLN A 7 59.36 9.94 -7.75
CA GLN A 7 59.71 8.58 -8.26
C GLN A 7 58.79 7.44 -7.70
N ARG A 8 58.68 6.33 -8.47
CA ARG A 8 57.68 5.22 -8.42
C ARG A 8 58.29 3.80 -8.18
N ILE A 9 57.56 2.94 -7.44
CA ILE A 9 57.12 1.51 -7.65
C ILE A 9 58.02 0.23 -7.45
N ASN A 10 57.40 -0.81 -6.79
CA ASN A 10 57.43 -2.33 -6.85
C ASN A 10 57.82 -3.05 -5.52
N GLY A 11 57.23 -4.13 -4.97
CA GLY A 11 56.09 -5.06 -5.23
C GLY A 11 56.23 -6.38 -4.38
N SER A 12 55.15 -7.13 -4.06
CA SER A 12 55.04 -8.63 -3.90
C SER A 12 54.05 -9.20 -2.83
N THR A 13 52.95 -9.81 -3.33
CA THR A 13 52.31 -11.14 -3.09
C THR A 13 51.65 -11.60 -1.75
N ASP A 14 50.39 -12.07 -1.89
CA ASP A 14 49.51 -12.78 -0.92
C ASP A 14 49.93 -14.23 -0.61
N GLN A 15 49.64 -14.72 0.61
CA GLN A 15 49.64 -16.16 0.95
C GLN A 15 48.32 -16.63 1.61
N ARG A 16 47.89 -17.82 1.18
CA ARG A 16 46.68 -18.58 1.54
C ARG A 16 46.73 -19.15 2.97
N ILE A 17 45.55 -19.35 3.58
CA ILE A 17 45.35 -20.24 4.73
C ILE A 17 44.36 -21.34 4.32
N ASN A 18 44.74 -22.60 4.55
CA ASN A 18 43.90 -23.79 4.39
C ASN A 18 44.22 -24.81 5.51
N GLY A 19 43.18 -25.29 6.21
CA GLY A 19 43.13 -26.62 6.83
C GLY A 19 43.31 -26.72 8.36
N SER A 20 42.29 -27.24 9.06
CA SER A 20 42.50 -28.19 10.16
C SER A 20 41.44 -29.30 10.13
N THR A 21 41.94 -30.52 10.25
CA THR A 21 41.28 -31.83 10.23
C THR A 21 40.73 -32.17 11.62
N ASP A 22 39.64 -32.95 11.71
CA ASP A 22 39.34 -33.73 12.92
C ASP A 22 38.99 -35.19 12.58
N GLN A 23 39.60 -36.10 13.34
CA GLN A 23 39.45 -37.55 13.25
C GLN A 23 38.53 -38.13 14.35
N ARG A 24 38.04 -39.34 14.05
CA ARG A 24 37.08 -40.24 14.73
C ARG A 24 37.29 -40.56 16.22
N ILE A 25 36.18 -40.92 16.88
CA ILE A 25 36.13 -41.89 18.00
C ILE A 25 34.95 -42.89 17.83
N ASN A 26 35.23 -44.18 18.07
CA ASN A 26 34.34 -45.37 18.19
C ASN A 26 33.39 -45.24 19.41
N GLY A 27 32.18 -45.80 19.55
CA GLY A 27 31.61 -47.10 19.20
C GLY A 27 30.95 -47.70 20.46
N SER A 28 29.69 -48.15 20.40
CA SER A 28 29.09 -49.12 21.34
C SER A 28 27.87 -49.79 20.69
N THR A 29 27.92 -51.12 20.67
CA THR A 29 26.97 -52.18 20.31
C THR A 29 25.66 -52.12 21.15
N ASP A 30 24.51 -52.76 20.86
CA ASP A 30 24.27 -54.05 20.20
C ASP A 30 22.78 -54.33 19.86
N GLN A 31 22.57 -55.37 19.03
CA GLN A 31 21.39 -56.22 18.78
C GLN A 31 20.47 -56.00 17.55
N GLN A 32 20.47 -57.06 16.71
CA GLN A 32 19.70 -57.31 15.49
C GLN A 32 18.34 -57.95 15.78
N ILE A 33 17.31 -57.69 14.95
CA ILE A 33 16.29 -58.69 14.52
C ILE A 33 15.84 -58.42 13.05
N ASN A 34 15.68 -59.51 12.31
CA ASN A 34 15.34 -59.73 10.89
C ASN A 34 14.06 -59.08 10.34
N GLY A 35 14.02 -58.83 9.02
CA GLY A 35 12.76 -58.62 8.28
C GLY A 35 12.87 -58.33 6.77
N SER A 36 12.99 -59.41 5.98
CA SER A 36 12.59 -59.65 4.58
C SER A 36 12.79 -58.61 3.46
N THR A 37 13.63 -58.98 2.49
CA THR A 37 13.72 -58.42 1.13
C THR A 37 12.72 -59.14 0.22
N ASP A 38 11.91 -58.41 -0.56
CA ASP A 38 11.10 -59.02 -1.62
C ASP A 38 11.33 -58.39 -2.99
N GLN A 39 11.35 -59.29 -3.97
CA GLN A 39 11.95 -59.18 -5.30
C GLN A 39 11.01 -58.50 -6.31
N ARG A 40 11.56 -57.70 -7.24
CA ARG A 40 10.87 -57.35 -8.49
C ARG A 40 11.29 -58.29 -9.61
N LYS A 41 10.30 -59.03 -10.14
CA LYS A 41 10.40 -59.97 -11.27
C LYS A 41 10.47 -59.23 -12.61
N ASN A 42 11.22 -59.83 -13.53
CA ASN A 42 11.37 -59.48 -14.95
C ASN A 42 10.28 -60.09 -15.85
N GLY A 43 9.99 -59.41 -16.98
CA GLY A 43 9.61 -60.02 -18.27
C GLY A 43 8.46 -59.31 -19.02
N PRO A 44 8.34 -59.43 -20.37
CA PRO A 44 9.35 -59.63 -21.43
C PRO A 44 9.28 -58.56 -22.56
N LYS A 45 10.21 -58.66 -23.53
CA LYS A 45 10.41 -57.78 -24.70
C LYS A 45 9.63 -58.23 -25.96
N ASP A 46 9.39 -57.22 -26.80
CA ASP A 46 9.24 -57.15 -28.27
C ASP A 46 7.99 -57.72 -28.98
N GLN A 47 7.32 -56.86 -29.76
CA GLN A 47 7.05 -57.07 -31.19
C GLN A 47 6.78 -55.74 -31.92
N ARG A 48 7.51 -55.53 -33.03
CA ARG A 48 7.28 -54.50 -34.06
C ARG A 48 6.14 -54.94 -34.98
N THR A 49 5.35 -54.00 -35.47
CA THR A 49 4.78 -54.05 -36.83
C THR A 49 4.81 -52.66 -37.45
N ASP A 50 5.31 -52.65 -38.68
CA ASP A 50 5.43 -51.54 -39.62
C ASP A 50 4.10 -51.33 -40.35
N GLY A 51 3.83 -50.10 -40.79
CA GLY A 51 2.56 -49.70 -41.40
C GLY A 51 2.51 -48.21 -41.71
N SER A 52 3.46 -47.74 -42.51
CA SER A 52 3.46 -46.40 -43.12
C SER A 52 2.30 -46.23 -44.12
N THR A 53 1.58 -45.11 -44.07
CA THR A 53 1.30 -44.30 -45.27
C THR A 53 0.96 -42.85 -44.89
N ASN A 54 1.64 -41.96 -45.60
CA ASN A 54 1.69 -40.50 -45.47
C ASN A 54 0.35 -39.79 -45.73
N GLN A 55 0.08 -38.67 -45.05
CA GLN A 55 0.12 -37.35 -45.70
C GLN A 55 -0.13 -36.15 -44.76
N THR A 56 0.92 -35.30 -44.70
CA THR A 56 0.95 -33.83 -44.68
C THR A 56 0.49 -33.04 -43.44
N ASP A 57 1.52 -32.49 -42.78
CA ASP A 57 1.50 -31.31 -41.93
C ASP A 57 0.78 -30.11 -42.57
N LYS A 58 -0.26 -29.61 -41.90
CA LYS A 58 -0.54 -28.17 -41.81
C LYS A 58 -0.71 -27.80 -40.35
N ARG A 59 0.29 -27.09 -39.82
CA ARG A 59 0.31 -26.49 -38.48
C ARG A 59 -0.94 -25.66 -38.24
N THR A 60 -1.84 -26.16 -37.39
CA THR A 60 -2.87 -25.37 -36.73
C THR A 60 -2.24 -24.70 -35.51
N ASN A 61 -1.95 -23.40 -35.63
CA ASN A 61 -1.69 -22.56 -34.46
C ASN A 61 -3.01 -22.32 -33.73
N GLY A 62 -3.15 -22.95 -32.57
CA GLY A 62 -4.07 -22.54 -31.50
C GLY A 62 -4.11 -23.59 -30.38
N PRO A 63 -4.48 -23.25 -29.14
CA PRO A 63 -4.55 -21.94 -28.48
C PRO A 63 -3.64 -21.90 -27.24
N THR A 64 -3.04 -20.75 -26.92
CA THR A 64 -2.48 -20.51 -25.59
C THR A 64 -3.27 -19.38 -24.92
N ASP A 65 -3.58 -19.59 -23.64
CA ASP A 65 -4.12 -18.63 -22.67
C ASP A 65 -5.63 -18.68 -22.35
N GLN A 66 -6.15 -19.87 -22.03
CA GLN A 66 -7.41 -19.99 -21.26
C GLN A 66 -7.33 -20.80 -19.96
N GLN A 67 -6.15 -21.15 -19.47
CA GLN A 67 -6.03 -21.96 -18.23
C GLN A 67 -5.09 -21.32 -17.20
N ASN A 68 -5.51 -20.20 -16.58
CA ASN A 68 -5.10 -19.84 -15.21
C ASN A 68 -5.85 -18.66 -14.54
N THR A 69 -6.79 -17.99 -15.22
CA THR A 69 -7.43 -16.77 -14.71
C THR A 69 -8.40 -17.00 -13.55
N GLY A 70 -8.93 -18.22 -13.38
CA GLY A 70 -9.89 -18.55 -12.31
C GLY A 70 -9.28 -18.67 -10.92
N SER A 71 -8.00 -19.04 -10.80
CA SER A 71 -7.33 -19.23 -9.50
C SER A 71 -6.97 -17.89 -8.84
N THR A 72 -6.55 -16.91 -9.63
CA THR A 72 -6.10 -15.60 -9.14
C THR A 72 -7.26 -14.74 -8.66
N ASP A 73 -8.44 -14.85 -9.28
CA ASP A 73 -9.66 -14.16 -8.84
C ASP A 73 -10.13 -14.62 -7.45
N GLN A 74 -9.86 -15.88 -7.11
CA GLN A 74 -10.22 -16.42 -5.80
C GLN A 74 -9.26 -16.03 -4.68
N ARG A 75 -8.15 -15.32 -4.97
CA ARG A 75 -7.10 -15.03 -3.99
C ARG A 75 -6.65 -13.59 -3.94
N ALA A 76 -7.15 -12.72 -4.81
CA ALA A 76 -6.67 -11.34 -4.84
C ALA A 76 -7.15 -10.54 -3.61
N THR A 77 -6.19 -9.89 -2.95
CA THR A 77 -6.39 -9.06 -1.75
C THR A 77 -6.26 -7.56 -2.06
N SER A 78 -5.99 -7.21 -3.32
CA SER A 78 -5.95 -5.82 -3.80
C SER A 78 -6.39 -5.70 -5.26
N CYS A 79 -6.85 -4.51 -5.63
CA CYS A 79 -7.16 -4.16 -7.01
C CYS A 79 -5.94 -4.27 -7.94
N LYS A 80 -4.74 -3.99 -7.42
CA LYS A 80 -3.48 -4.15 -8.15
C LYS A 80 -3.25 -5.59 -8.57
N GLN A 81 -3.42 -6.55 -7.66
CA GLN A 81 -3.25 -7.97 -7.98
C GLN A 81 -4.25 -8.43 -9.04
N LEU A 82 -5.52 -8.02 -8.92
CA LEU A 82 -6.52 -8.31 -9.95
C LEU A 82 -6.16 -7.68 -11.29
N TYR A 83 -5.70 -6.42 -11.28
CA TYR A 83 -5.31 -5.70 -12.48
C TYR A 83 -4.13 -6.37 -13.18
N GLU A 84 -3.12 -6.79 -12.42
CA GLU A 84 -1.95 -7.48 -12.96
C GLU A 84 -2.30 -8.84 -13.56
N ALA A 85 -3.28 -9.55 -12.97
CA ALA A 85 -3.74 -10.86 -13.42
C ALA A 85 -4.69 -10.80 -14.61
N LYS A 86 -5.65 -9.87 -14.62
CA LYS A 86 -6.75 -9.80 -15.60
C LYS A 86 -6.56 -8.73 -16.67
N LYS A 87 -5.61 -7.80 -16.47
CA LYS A 87 -5.32 -6.67 -17.39
C LYS A 87 -6.54 -5.83 -17.76
N PHE A 88 -7.50 -5.65 -16.84
CA PHE A 88 -8.64 -4.76 -17.08
C PHE A 88 -8.18 -3.31 -17.11
N ASN A 89 -8.71 -2.50 -18.03
CA ASN A 89 -8.23 -1.13 -18.27
C ASN A 89 -9.25 -0.05 -17.90
N LYS A 90 -10.34 -0.42 -17.22
CA LYS A 90 -11.41 0.49 -16.79
C LYS A 90 -11.65 0.36 -15.29
N THR A 91 -11.96 1.48 -14.65
CA THR A 91 -12.48 1.50 -13.29
C THR A 91 -13.74 0.63 -13.23
N GLN A 92 -13.75 -0.33 -12.30
CA GLN A 92 -14.85 -1.27 -12.14
C GLN A 92 -14.93 -1.77 -10.72
N MET A 93 -16.11 -2.25 -10.35
CA MET A 93 -16.27 -3.02 -9.12
C MET A 93 -15.57 -4.37 -9.27
N ALA A 94 -14.88 -4.78 -8.21
CA ALA A 94 -14.28 -6.10 -8.12
C ALA A 94 -14.52 -6.68 -6.73
N THR A 95 -14.42 -8.01 -6.64
CA THR A 95 -14.51 -8.73 -5.37
C THR A 95 -13.10 -9.13 -4.94
N LEU A 96 -12.66 -8.61 -3.80
CA LEU A 96 -11.43 -9.03 -3.13
C LEU A 96 -11.75 -10.09 -2.08
N ARG A 97 -10.79 -10.96 -1.76
CA ARG A 97 -11.00 -12.06 -0.81
C ARG A 97 -9.93 -12.05 0.27
N PHE A 98 -10.38 -11.95 1.52
CA PHE A 98 -9.53 -11.98 2.71
C PHE A 98 -9.93 -13.18 3.56
N GLY A 99 -9.40 -14.36 3.22
CA GLY A 99 -9.90 -15.62 3.78
C GLY A 99 -11.27 -15.98 3.21
N SER A 100 -12.25 -16.29 4.06
CA SER A 100 -13.57 -16.76 3.65
C SER A 100 -14.55 -15.65 3.23
N THR A 101 -14.38 -14.43 3.74
CA THR A 101 -15.34 -13.33 3.48
C THR A 101 -14.89 -12.50 2.27
N PRO A 102 -15.70 -12.46 1.19
CA PRO A 102 -15.45 -11.58 0.06
C PRO A 102 -15.81 -10.13 0.40
N THR A 103 -15.15 -9.17 -0.25
CA THR A 103 -15.43 -7.74 -0.12
C THR A 103 -15.50 -7.11 -1.50
N SER A 104 -16.65 -6.51 -1.81
CA SER A 104 -16.83 -5.74 -3.04
C SER A 104 -16.23 -4.34 -2.88
N VAL A 105 -15.41 -3.94 -3.83
CA VAL A 105 -14.73 -2.64 -3.83
C VAL A 105 -14.63 -2.07 -5.24
N MET A 106 -14.73 -0.75 -5.36
CA MET A 106 -14.40 -0.04 -6.58
C MET A 106 -12.88 0.01 -6.78
N CYS A 107 -12.40 -0.63 -7.84
CA CYS A 107 -11.02 -0.56 -8.29
C CYS A 107 -10.86 0.60 -9.27
N HIS A 108 -10.09 1.62 -8.88
CA HIS A 108 -9.86 2.79 -9.72
C HIS A 108 -8.63 2.58 -10.60
N VAL A 109 -8.81 2.60 -11.93
CA VAL A 109 -7.77 2.24 -12.89
C VAL A 109 -7.34 3.44 -13.72
N GLY A 110 -6.05 3.50 -14.02
CA GLY A 110 -5.45 4.53 -14.85
C GLY A 110 -4.93 5.71 -14.04
N ASP A 111 -4.34 6.67 -14.73
CA ASP A 111 -3.77 7.84 -14.09
C ASP A 111 -4.79 8.97 -13.98
N PHE A 112 -5.58 8.93 -12.91
CA PHE A 112 -6.54 9.98 -12.54
C PHE A 112 -5.93 10.99 -11.52
N GLY A 113 -4.60 11.05 -11.43
CA GLY A 113 -3.86 11.85 -10.45
C GLY A 113 -3.21 11.02 -9.33
N CYS A 114 -3.50 9.72 -9.28
CA CYS A 114 -2.80 8.78 -8.40
C CYS A 114 -1.64 8.05 -9.09
N GLY A 115 -1.41 8.25 -10.39
CA GLY A 115 -0.46 7.46 -11.16
C GLY A 115 -1.06 6.14 -11.68
N PRO A 116 -0.30 5.42 -12.52
CA PRO A 116 -0.80 4.28 -13.29
C PRO A 116 -1.08 3.04 -12.43
N GLY A 117 -1.90 2.15 -12.97
CA GLY A 117 -2.26 0.87 -12.35
C GLY A 117 -3.67 0.89 -11.78
N ALA A 118 -3.89 0.10 -10.73
CA ALA A 118 -5.20 -0.05 -10.11
C ALA A 118 -5.13 0.16 -8.59
N TRP A 119 -5.92 1.11 -8.12
CA TRP A 119 -5.98 1.57 -6.74
C TRP A 119 -7.15 0.94 -6.00
N THR A 120 -6.89 0.45 -4.79
CA THR A 120 -7.90 -0.18 -3.92
C THR A 120 -8.45 0.85 -2.96
N THR A 121 -9.77 1.11 -2.99
CA THR A 121 -10.42 1.99 -2.01
C THR A 121 -10.42 1.34 -0.63
N VAL A 122 -9.96 2.08 0.39
CA VAL A 122 -9.92 1.59 1.79
C VAL A 122 -10.79 2.40 2.74
N LEU A 123 -10.97 3.68 2.47
CA LEU A 123 -11.75 4.58 3.32
C LEU A 123 -12.31 5.73 2.49
N LYS A 124 -13.56 6.09 2.76
CA LYS A 124 -14.18 7.34 2.32
C LYS A 124 -14.75 8.06 3.54
N THR A 125 -14.42 9.33 3.72
CA THR A 125 -14.83 10.14 4.89
C THR A 125 -15.43 11.46 4.45
N ASP A 126 -16.52 11.87 5.07
CA ASP A 126 -17.19 13.13 4.79
C ASP A 126 -16.82 14.14 5.87
N GLY A 127 -16.15 15.23 5.48
CA GLY A 127 -15.72 16.28 6.39
C GLY A 127 -16.87 16.96 7.14
N ASN A 128 -18.11 16.83 6.68
CA ASN A 128 -19.30 17.33 7.38
C ASN A 128 -19.79 16.39 8.49
N LYS A 129 -19.29 15.16 8.55
CA LYS A 129 -19.74 14.13 9.50
C LYS A 129 -18.68 13.85 10.55
N LYS A 130 -19.13 13.43 11.74
CA LYS A 130 -18.26 13.06 12.86
C LYS A 130 -17.80 11.60 12.83
N THR A 131 -18.29 10.80 11.87
CA THR A 131 -18.05 9.34 11.76
C THR A 131 -16.57 8.99 11.90
N PHE A 132 -15.71 9.69 11.18
CA PHE A 132 -14.26 9.48 11.18
C PHE A 132 -13.51 10.63 11.84
N ARG A 133 -14.08 11.31 12.84
CA ARG A 133 -13.33 12.26 13.68
C ARG A 133 -12.07 11.58 14.25
N PHE A 134 -11.04 12.36 14.59
CA PHE A 134 -9.74 11.83 15.05
C PHE A 134 -9.87 10.74 16.12
N ASP A 135 -10.72 10.93 17.13
CA ASP A 135 -10.95 10.02 18.25
C ASP A 135 -11.92 8.86 17.96
N SER A 136 -12.47 8.78 16.75
CA SER A 136 -13.37 7.71 16.36
C SER A 136 -12.71 6.33 16.50
N ALA A 137 -13.41 5.40 17.13
CA ALA A 137 -12.98 4.01 17.25
C ALA A 137 -12.80 3.33 15.88
N TYR A 138 -13.42 3.86 14.81
CA TYR A 138 -13.26 3.32 13.46
C TYR A 138 -11.80 3.35 12.96
N TRP A 139 -10.94 4.22 13.50
CA TRP A 139 -9.52 4.24 13.12
C TRP A 139 -8.74 3.05 13.67
N SER A 140 -9.20 2.46 14.77
CA SER A 140 -8.48 1.43 15.55
C SER A 140 -9.26 0.13 15.76
N ASN A 141 -10.42 -0.04 15.11
CA ASN A 141 -11.17 -1.29 15.08
C ASN A 141 -11.22 -1.90 13.67
N THR A 142 -11.73 -3.13 13.56
CA THR A 142 -11.99 -3.83 12.29
C THR A 142 -13.48 -3.88 11.97
N ASN A 143 -14.24 -2.88 12.44
CA ASN A 143 -15.67 -2.78 12.11
C ASN A 143 -15.82 -2.10 10.75
N GLU A 144 -16.67 -2.68 9.92
CA GLU A 144 -17.11 -2.13 8.64
C GLU A 144 -18.08 -0.97 8.86
N TYR A 145 -18.18 -0.09 7.85
CA TYR A 145 -19.14 1.00 7.84
C TYR A 145 -19.60 1.25 6.40
N LYS A 146 -20.92 1.23 6.17
CA LYS A 146 -21.56 1.56 4.88
C LYS A 146 -20.88 0.90 3.67
N LEU A 147 -21.05 -0.43 3.57
CA LEU A 147 -20.44 -1.25 2.52
C LEU A 147 -20.80 -0.82 1.10
N ASP A 148 -22.02 -0.33 0.89
CA ASP A 148 -22.48 0.14 -0.42
C ASP A 148 -21.63 1.29 -0.96
N GLY A 149 -21.11 2.15 -0.07
CA GLY A 149 -20.18 3.21 -0.44
C GLY A 149 -18.82 2.69 -0.94
N GLY A 150 -18.48 1.43 -0.68
CA GLY A 150 -17.31 0.76 -1.25
C GLY A 150 -17.48 0.38 -2.72
N SER A 151 -18.72 0.26 -3.19
CA SER A 151 -19.06 -0.20 -4.54
C SER A 151 -19.24 0.94 -5.55
N THR A 152 -18.95 2.17 -5.15
CA THR A 152 -19.11 3.38 -5.96
C THR A 152 -17.78 4.11 -6.14
N GLY A 153 -17.69 4.98 -7.16
CA GLY A 153 -16.51 5.79 -7.45
C GLY A 153 -16.33 6.97 -6.48
N PHE A 154 -15.92 8.13 -7.00
CA PHE A 154 -15.69 9.34 -6.20
C PHE A 154 -17.00 10.10 -5.88
N ASP A 155 -17.91 9.42 -5.19
CA ASP A 155 -19.18 9.94 -4.70
C ASP A 155 -19.06 10.51 -3.27
N THR A 156 -20.17 10.92 -2.67
CA THR A 156 -20.21 11.53 -1.33
C THR A 156 -20.65 10.55 -0.24
N GLN A 157 -20.53 9.24 -0.48
CA GLN A 157 -20.89 8.22 0.48
C GLN A 157 -19.67 7.79 1.30
N GLU A 158 -19.75 7.96 2.62
CA GLU A 158 -18.75 7.42 3.54
C GLU A 158 -18.71 5.90 3.48
N THR A 159 -17.52 5.33 3.63
CA THR A 159 -17.34 3.87 3.72
C THR A 159 -16.06 3.53 4.47
N LYS A 160 -16.07 2.39 5.15
CA LYS A 160 -14.89 1.71 5.66
C LYS A 160 -15.08 0.22 5.40
N LEU A 161 -14.17 -0.36 4.63
CA LEU A 161 -14.24 -1.75 4.18
C LEU A 161 -13.14 -2.57 4.86
N SER A 162 -13.22 -3.89 4.75
CA SER A 162 -12.16 -4.80 5.20
C SER A 162 -10.80 -4.56 4.56
N THR A 163 -10.76 -3.95 3.37
CA THR A 163 -9.55 -3.48 2.70
C THR A 163 -8.73 -2.50 3.57
N TYR A 164 -9.37 -1.78 4.51
CA TYR A 164 -8.69 -0.90 5.47
C TYR A 164 -7.68 -1.63 6.37
N TRP A 165 -7.98 -2.87 6.78
CA TRP A 165 -7.12 -3.65 7.67
C TRP A 165 -6.46 -4.87 7.02
N ASN A 166 -6.91 -5.29 5.84
CA ASN A 166 -6.41 -6.50 5.19
C ASN A 166 -5.61 -6.28 3.89
N THR A 167 -5.46 -5.05 3.40
CA THR A 167 -4.75 -4.79 2.13
C THR A 167 -3.34 -4.23 2.37
N PRO A 168 -2.26 -5.01 2.13
CA PRO A 168 -0.89 -4.50 2.10
C PRO A 168 -0.67 -3.56 0.93
N PHE A 169 0.20 -2.56 1.11
CA PHE A 169 0.50 -1.58 0.08
C PHE A 169 1.92 -1.00 0.23
N SER A 170 2.40 -0.38 -0.85
CA SER A 170 3.63 0.43 -0.85
C SER A 170 3.36 1.91 -1.14
N GLN A 171 2.16 2.25 -1.63
CA GLN A 171 1.75 3.62 -1.91
C GLN A 171 0.34 3.90 -1.40
N ILE A 172 0.11 5.15 -1.01
CA ILE A 172 -1.22 5.66 -0.63
C ILE A 172 -1.54 6.82 -1.55
N CYS A 173 -2.74 6.81 -2.12
CA CYS A 173 -3.30 7.96 -2.79
C CYS A 173 -4.40 8.58 -1.93
N LEU A 174 -4.24 9.86 -1.63
CA LEU A 174 -5.17 10.67 -0.86
C LEU A 174 -5.91 11.58 -1.84
N GLY A 175 -7.24 11.52 -1.82
CA GLY A 175 -8.10 12.38 -2.62
C GLY A 175 -8.99 13.27 -1.75
N MET A 176 -9.24 14.49 -2.21
CA MET A 176 -10.27 15.36 -1.62
C MET A 176 -11.15 15.94 -2.72
N LYS A 177 -12.47 15.78 -2.57
CA LYS A 177 -13.49 16.44 -3.38
C LYS A 177 -14.09 17.62 -2.62
N VAL A 178 -13.99 18.81 -3.20
CA VAL A 178 -14.60 20.05 -2.72
C VAL A 178 -15.46 20.61 -3.83
N SER A 179 -16.79 20.61 -3.63
CA SER A 179 -17.75 20.85 -4.72
C SER A 179 -17.45 19.85 -5.87
N GLU A 180 -17.26 20.30 -7.10
CA GLU A 180 -16.91 19.42 -8.24
C GLU A 180 -15.40 19.23 -8.46
N GLN A 181 -14.55 19.88 -7.67
CA GLN A 181 -13.11 19.75 -7.82
C GLN A 181 -12.60 18.57 -7.00
N LEU A 182 -11.96 17.62 -7.68
CA LEU A 182 -11.36 16.44 -7.09
C LEU A 182 -9.85 16.45 -7.35
N ASN A 183 -9.05 16.49 -6.30
CA ASN A 183 -7.59 16.52 -6.39
C ASN A 183 -6.98 15.37 -5.61
N PHE A 184 -5.82 14.90 -6.06
CA PHE A 184 -5.11 13.77 -5.49
C PHE A 184 -3.66 14.09 -5.14
N VAL A 185 -3.15 13.37 -4.16
CA VAL A 185 -1.74 13.35 -3.75
C VAL A 185 -1.34 11.90 -3.48
N VAL A 186 -0.21 11.49 -4.05
CA VAL A 186 0.38 10.18 -3.79
C VAL A 186 1.54 10.34 -2.80
N LEU A 187 1.65 9.40 -1.87
CA LEU A 187 2.82 9.25 -1.03
C LEU A 187 3.30 7.79 -0.97
N ASN A 188 4.62 7.63 -0.95
CA ASN A 188 5.24 6.32 -0.83
C ASN A 188 5.33 5.94 0.65
N LYS A 189 4.62 4.89 1.04
CA LYS A 189 4.62 4.37 2.41
C LYS A 189 4.24 2.91 2.38
N GLN A 190 5.13 2.06 2.87
CA GLN A 190 4.86 0.64 3.00
C GLN A 190 4.19 0.32 4.34
N ALA A 191 3.13 -0.47 4.31
CA ALA A 191 2.47 -1.03 5.49
C ALA A 191 1.71 -2.31 5.14
N SER A 192 1.44 -3.13 6.15
CA SER A 192 0.58 -4.31 5.99
C SER A 192 -0.91 -3.95 5.81
N SER A 193 -1.33 -2.77 6.29
CA SER A 193 -2.64 -2.16 6.04
C SER A 193 -2.71 -0.74 6.57
N LEU A 194 -3.80 -0.01 6.30
CA LEU A 194 -3.98 1.35 6.83
C LEU A 194 -4.26 1.30 8.33
N PHE A 195 -4.94 0.24 8.79
CA PHE A 195 -5.10 -0.09 10.20
C PHE A 195 -3.75 -0.18 10.93
N SER A 196 -2.81 -1.00 10.45
CA SER A 196 -1.51 -1.17 11.14
C SER A 196 -0.68 0.12 11.19
N LEU A 197 -0.94 1.04 10.26
CA LEU A 197 -0.27 2.32 10.17
C LEU A 197 -0.88 3.41 11.09
N ILE A 198 -2.13 3.27 11.51
CA ILE A 198 -2.88 4.32 12.23
C ILE A 198 -3.31 3.88 13.64
N ALA A 199 -3.72 2.62 13.82
CA ALA A 199 -4.51 2.15 14.96
C ALA A 199 -3.81 2.30 16.31
N ASP A 200 -2.48 2.19 16.35
CA ASP A 200 -1.69 2.32 17.58
C ASP A 200 -1.54 3.78 18.07
N GLY A 201 -2.01 4.75 17.30
CA GLY A 201 -1.94 6.17 17.65
C GLY A 201 -0.54 6.79 17.53
N SER A 202 0.49 6.03 17.15
CA SER A 202 1.87 6.51 17.03
C SER A 202 1.99 7.49 15.87
N ASN A 203 2.72 8.59 16.09
CA ASN A 203 3.02 9.52 15.01
C ASN A 203 4.05 8.91 14.06
N ARG A 204 3.79 9.00 12.76
CA ARG A 204 4.71 8.56 11.71
C ARG A 204 4.78 9.64 10.64
N SER A 205 5.93 10.26 10.48
CA SER A 205 6.12 11.28 9.45
C SER A 205 6.07 10.68 8.03
N THR A 206 5.71 11.52 7.06
CA THR A 206 5.92 11.25 5.63
C THR A 206 7.07 12.13 5.11
N SER A 207 7.38 12.07 3.83
CA SER A 207 8.30 13.00 3.15
C SER A 207 7.57 14.08 2.35
N LEU A 208 6.24 14.18 2.45
CA LEU A 208 5.47 15.15 1.69
C LEU A 208 5.80 16.59 2.09
N ALA A 209 6.03 17.43 1.09
CA ALA A 209 6.18 18.86 1.28
C ALA A 209 4.85 19.49 1.69
N ARG A 210 4.94 20.58 2.46
CA ARG A 210 3.79 21.38 2.89
C ARG A 210 2.89 21.80 1.72
N TYR A 211 3.48 22.26 0.62
CA TYR A 211 2.73 22.69 -0.55
C TYR A 211 1.90 21.54 -1.15
N THR A 212 2.44 20.31 -1.15
CA THR A 212 1.73 19.13 -1.64
C THR A 212 0.46 18.84 -0.84
N TRP A 213 0.45 19.05 0.48
CA TRP A 213 -0.79 18.93 1.25
C TRP A 213 -1.85 19.95 0.82
N LYS A 214 -1.45 21.16 0.44
CA LYS A 214 -2.38 22.21 -0.02
C LYS A 214 -3.02 21.88 -1.37
N THR A 215 -2.35 21.13 -2.26
CA THR A 215 -2.88 20.80 -3.59
C THR A 215 -4.10 19.90 -3.54
N LEU A 216 -4.32 19.16 -2.44
CA LEU A 216 -5.58 18.44 -2.18
C LEU A 216 -6.82 19.37 -2.25
N LEU A 217 -6.65 20.66 -1.97
CA LEU A 217 -7.70 21.67 -1.97
C LEU A 217 -7.62 22.60 -3.22
N GLY A 218 -6.77 22.28 -4.19
CA GLY A 218 -6.48 23.13 -5.34
C GLY A 218 -5.93 24.50 -4.91
N SER A 219 -6.41 25.57 -5.54
CA SER A 219 -6.00 26.96 -5.23
C SER A 219 -6.53 27.47 -3.88
N LYS A 220 -7.42 26.74 -3.21
CA LYS A 220 -8.09 27.19 -1.98
C LYS A 220 -7.32 26.82 -0.71
N GLY A 221 -6.37 25.89 -0.78
CA GLY A 221 -5.62 25.40 0.37
C GLY A 221 -4.85 26.51 1.07
N SER A 222 -4.88 26.53 2.40
CA SER A 222 -4.27 27.55 3.25
C SER A 222 -3.69 26.91 4.50
N LEU A 223 -2.51 27.33 4.92
CA LEU A 223 -1.89 26.87 6.18
C LEU A 223 -1.13 28.01 6.85
N GLN A 224 -0.93 27.97 8.17
CA GLN A 224 0.01 28.86 8.88
C GLN A 224 1.46 28.41 8.69
N LEU A 225 2.46 29.31 8.64
CA LEU A 225 3.70 29.07 7.90
C LEU A 225 4.86 28.43 8.69
N ARG A 226 4.93 28.59 10.01
CA ARG A 226 6.18 28.37 10.76
C ARG A 226 6.38 26.92 11.19
N TRP A 227 5.75 26.46 12.27
CA TRP A 227 5.92 25.08 12.74
C TRP A 227 4.95 24.14 12.01
N ASN A 228 5.41 22.93 11.69
CA ASN A 228 4.65 21.94 10.95
C ASN A 228 4.93 20.53 11.49
N LYS A 229 3.88 19.71 11.61
CA LYS A 229 3.99 18.27 11.85
C LYS A 229 3.04 17.54 10.91
N GLN A 230 3.56 16.59 10.15
CA GLN A 230 2.78 15.89 9.12
C GLN A 230 2.93 14.38 9.18
N GLY A 231 2.02 13.72 8.48
CA GLY A 231 1.97 12.28 8.30
C GLY A 231 0.80 11.66 9.04
N PHE A 232 1.05 10.54 9.71
CA PHE A 232 0.04 9.76 10.41
C PHE A 232 -0.02 10.14 11.88
N ASN A 233 -1.23 10.24 12.43
CA ASN A 233 -1.48 10.64 13.82
C ASN A 233 -0.71 11.94 14.18
N SER A 234 -0.83 12.96 13.32
CA SER A 234 -0.17 14.25 13.53
C SER A 234 -0.96 15.06 14.55
N VAL A 235 -0.38 15.14 15.75
CA VAL A 235 -0.99 15.81 16.90
C VAL A 235 -0.15 17.00 17.30
N CYS A 236 -0.82 18.14 17.45
CA CYS A 236 -0.31 19.28 18.18
C CYS A 236 -1.32 19.81 19.19
N LYS A 237 -1.12 19.48 20.47
CA LYS A 237 -2.11 19.69 21.55
C LYS A 237 -3.49 19.17 21.10
N GLN A 238 -4.47 20.04 20.96
CA GLN A 238 -5.84 19.70 20.57
C GLN A 238 -6.01 19.58 19.05
N CYS A 239 -5.15 20.23 18.26
CA CYS A 239 -5.14 20.29 16.79
C CYS A 239 -4.58 18.96 16.24
N ARG A 240 -5.44 18.13 15.65
CA ARG A 240 -5.10 16.72 15.36
C ARG A 240 -5.64 16.28 14.02
N VAL A 241 -4.86 15.46 13.30
CA VAL A 241 -5.28 14.75 12.06
C VAL A 241 -4.72 13.32 12.04
N ARG A 242 -5.50 12.37 11.53
CA ARG A 242 -5.07 10.97 11.39
C ARG A 242 -4.14 10.78 10.20
N ILE A 243 -4.40 11.47 9.11
CA ILE A 243 -3.52 11.57 7.94
C ILE A 243 -3.53 13.02 7.51
N GLY A 244 -2.39 13.71 7.56
CA GLY A 244 -2.36 15.11 7.19
C GLY A 244 -1.22 15.90 7.79
N ILE A 245 -1.34 17.22 7.71
CA ILE A 245 -0.44 18.21 8.27
C ILE A 245 -1.19 19.08 9.29
N VAL A 246 -0.54 19.33 10.41
CA VAL A 246 -0.92 20.37 11.38
C VAL A 246 0.20 21.41 11.41
N SER A 247 -0.14 22.68 11.58
CA SER A 247 0.81 23.78 11.53
C SER A 247 0.37 24.97 12.38
N ASN A 248 1.32 25.83 12.73
CA ASN A 248 1.03 27.13 13.31
C ASN A 248 2.04 28.23 12.88
N ASN A 249 1.95 29.42 13.48
CA ASN A 249 2.78 30.60 13.19
C ASN A 249 3.86 30.82 14.27
N GLU A 250 4.06 29.85 15.15
CA GLU A 250 5.04 29.82 16.21
C GLU A 250 6.18 28.85 15.84
N TYR A 251 7.19 28.74 16.71
CA TYR A 251 8.32 27.83 16.52
C TYR A 251 8.14 26.49 17.25
N ASN A 252 7.00 26.30 17.90
CA ASN A 252 6.71 25.15 18.74
C ASN A 252 5.25 24.72 18.60
N CYS A 253 4.90 23.66 19.30
CA CYS A 253 3.58 23.05 19.28
C CYS A 253 2.73 23.46 20.48
N GLU A 254 2.39 24.75 20.58
CA GLU A 254 1.58 25.27 21.69
C GLU A 254 0.21 25.84 21.27
N SER A 255 0.08 26.35 20.05
CA SER A 255 -1.09 27.11 19.59
C SER A 255 -1.61 26.70 18.21
N CYS A 256 -1.53 25.40 17.88
CA CYS A 256 -1.99 24.92 16.57
C CYS A 256 -3.46 25.23 16.29
N ASP A 257 -3.66 25.89 15.17
CA ASP A 257 -4.91 26.46 14.67
C ASP A 257 -4.96 26.37 13.12
N SER A 258 -4.15 25.49 12.55
CA SER A 258 -4.12 25.25 11.11
C SER A 258 -3.80 23.79 10.78
N ARG A 259 -4.57 23.21 9.86
CA ARG A 259 -4.44 21.81 9.43
C ARG A 259 -5.04 21.55 8.06
N ILE A 260 -4.52 20.53 7.41
CA ILE A 260 -5.12 19.86 6.25
C ILE A 260 -5.06 18.36 6.50
N GLY A 261 -6.16 17.64 6.31
CA GLY A 261 -6.11 16.18 6.39
C GLY A 261 -7.43 15.47 6.54
N PHE A 262 -7.31 14.21 6.96
CA PHE A 262 -8.37 13.24 7.20
C PHE A 262 -8.37 12.88 8.68
N GLY A 263 -9.56 12.67 9.25
CA GLY A 263 -9.74 12.42 10.67
C GLY A 263 -9.27 13.57 11.55
N ALA A 264 -9.72 14.78 11.22
CA ALA A 264 -9.40 15.99 11.95
C ALA A 264 -10.21 16.13 13.26
N SER A 265 -9.64 16.82 14.25
CA SER A 265 -10.36 17.30 15.44
C SER A 265 -9.64 18.47 16.11
N GLY A 266 -10.38 19.19 16.96
CA GLY A 266 -9.85 20.28 17.79
C GLY A 266 -9.78 21.65 17.08
N PRO A 267 -9.05 22.63 17.64
CA PRO A 267 -9.02 24.00 17.12
C PRO A 267 -8.39 24.07 15.71
N PRO A 268 -8.74 25.09 14.90
CA PRO A 268 -9.56 26.27 15.25
C PRO A 268 -11.06 26.00 15.20
N TYR A 269 -11.52 24.96 14.50
CA TYR A 269 -12.92 24.52 14.50
C TYR A 269 -12.98 23.00 14.71
N ASP A 270 -13.84 22.52 15.59
CA ASP A 270 -14.07 21.07 15.75
C ASP A 270 -15.17 20.56 14.80
N SER A 271 -15.36 21.26 13.67
CA SER A 271 -16.50 21.10 12.78
C SER A 271 -16.21 20.33 11.50
N SER A 272 -14.93 20.22 11.11
CA SER A 272 -14.50 19.48 9.93
C SER A 272 -13.62 18.30 10.29
N THR A 273 -14.02 17.09 9.87
CA THR A 273 -13.21 15.86 10.03
C THR A 273 -12.33 15.58 8.81
N CYS A 274 -12.57 16.22 7.67
CA CYS A 274 -11.77 16.10 6.45
C CYS A 274 -11.79 17.40 5.66
N GLY A 275 -10.62 17.90 5.26
CA GLY A 275 -10.47 19.13 4.49
C GLY A 275 -9.38 20.05 5.05
N ASN A 276 -9.64 21.36 5.07
CA ASN A 276 -8.68 22.38 5.48
C ASN A 276 -9.30 23.36 6.49
N GLU A 277 -8.64 23.52 7.62
CA GLU A 277 -8.90 24.61 8.55
C GLU A 277 -7.64 25.42 8.77
N ALA A 278 -7.72 26.74 8.66
CA ALA A 278 -6.59 27.62 8.91
C ALA A 278 -7.12 28.97 9.38
N LYS A 279 -6.63 29.43 10.53
CA LYS A 279 -7.02 30.71 11.13
C LYS A 279 -5.79 31.54 11.45
N TRP A 280 -5.97 32.83 11.72
CA TRP A 280 -4.95 33.76 12.22
C TRP A 280 -3.70 33.88 11.32
N TYR A 281 -3.82 34.64 10.23
CA TYR A 281 -2.72 34.91 9.30
C TYR A 281 -2.11 33.67 8.61
N PRO A 282 -2.92 32.75 8.05
CA PRO A 282 -2.39 31.70 7.18
C PRO A 282 -2.05 32.26 5.79
N ASP A 283 -1.24 31.51 5.05
CA ASP A 283 -0.62 31.92 3.79
C ASP A 283 -1.58 32.15 2.61
N ASN A 284 -2.85 31.76 2.73
CA ASN A 284 -3.88 31.98 1.72
C ASN A 284 -5.22 32.38 2.38
N GLY A 285 -5.15 33.18 3.45
CA GLY A 285 -6.32 33.68 4.18
C GLY A 285 -7.05 32.59 4.99
N ASN A 286 -7.97 33.01 5.86
CA ASN A 286 -8.68 32.08 6.72
C ASN A 286 -9.53 31.09 5.89
N ARG A 287 -9.53 29.82 6.31
CA ARG A 287 -10.25 28.72 5.64
C ARG A 287 -10.95 27.81 6.66
N ASN A 288 -12.15 27.36 6.28
CA ASN A 288 -12.87 26.24 6.89
C ASN A 288 -13.55 25.48 5.76
N ILE A 289 -12.77 24.64 5.07
CA ILE A 289 -13.21 23.85 3.93
C ILE A 289 -13.44 22.42 4.40
N LYS A 290 -14.66 21.94 4.17
CA LYS A 290 -15.03 20.52 4.36
C LYS A 290 -14.96 19.83 3.01
N ALA A 291 -14.31 18.67 3.00
CA ALA A 291 -14.13 17.88 1.80
C ALA A 291 -14.69 16.47 1.98
N MET A 292 -15.08 15.85 0.88
CA MET A 292 -15.20 14.40 0.83
C MET A 292 -13.81 13.82 0.58
N GLY A 293 -13.32 13.03 1.53
CA GLY A 293 -12.00 12.42 1.49
C GLY A 293 -12.05 10.99 0.97
N TYR A 294 -11.08 10.63 0.13
CA TYR A 294 -10.85 9.28 -0.39
C TYR A 294 -9.44 8.82 -0.02
N VAL A 295 -9.33 7.61 0.51
CA VAL A 295 -8.03 6.97 0.75
C VAL A 295 -7.99 5.68 -0.05
N LEU A 296 -7.02 5.60 -0.95
CA LEU A 296 -6.77 4.43 -1.80
C LEU A 296 -5.33 3.94 -1.61
N VAL A 297 -5.11 2.66 -1.88
CA VAL A 297 -3.79 2.02 -1.71
C VAL A 297 -3.42 1.11 -2.88
N GLN A 298 -2.11 0.96 -3.12
CA GLN A 298 -1.52 0.13 -4.18
C GLN A 298 -0.16 -0.45 -3.77
#